data_AF-A0A965P015-F1
#
_entry.id   AF-A0A965P015-F1
#
_cell.length_a   1.000
_cell.length_b   1.000
_cell.length_c   1.000
_cell.angle_alpha   90.00
_cell.angle_beta   90.00
_cell.angle_gamma   90.00
#
_symmetry.space_group_name_H-M   'P 1'
#
loop_
_entity.id
_entity.type
_entity.pdbx_description
1 polymer ?
#
loop_
_entity_poly.entity_id
_entity_poly.type
_entity_poly.pdbx_seq_one_letter_code
_entity_poly.pdbx_strand_id
1 'polypeptide(L)'
;MPKTININALGQAIDTTWGRSSTPHTASYSVKFTLLGGDRMLASYQVVTNFVSEKEMILMKRQCQRESDDVIAEHVKAVKETYRQLTGDSLTVKEDSSTDSLEIIGFNVHNPKRTAYFRKKTVFELV
;
A
#
# COMPACT_ATOMS: atom_id res chain seq x y z
N MET A 1 -14.48 -27.58 -4.18
CA MET A 1 -15.22 -26.40 -4.68
C MET A 1 -14.33 -25.20 -4.45
N PRO A 2 -14.14 -24.30 -5.44
CA PRO A 2 -13.38 -23.07 -5.20
C PRO A 2 -14.04 -22.31 -4.04
N LYS A 3 -13.23 -21.89 -3.07
CA LYS A 3 -13.72 -21.20 -1.89
C LYS A 3 -14.28 -19.84 -2.35
N THR A 4 -15.60 -19.66 -2.29
CA THR A 4 -16.20 -18.40 -2.71
C THR A 4 -15.83 -17.33 -1.69
N ILE A 5 -14.98 -16.40 -2.09
CA ILE A 5 -14.57 -15.29 -1.24
C ILE A 5 -15.78 -14.39 -0.99
N ASN A 6 -16.02 -14.04 0.28
CA ASN A 6 -17.08 -13.12 0.62
C ASN A 6 -16.63 -11.68 0.31
N ILE A 7 -16.90 -11.24 -0.92
CA ILE A 7 -16.50 -9.91 -1.42
C ILE A 7 -17.09 -8.78 -0.57
N ASN A 8 -18.26 -8.95 0.02
CA ASN A 8 -18.86 -7.93 0.89
C ASN A 8 -18.06 -7.76 2.19
N ALA A 9 -17.68 -8.87 2.82
CA ALA A 9 -16.85 -8.83 4.03
C ALA A 9 -15.44 -8.34 3.73
N LEU A 10 -14.87 -8.72 2.58
CA LEU A 10 -13.58 -8.20 2.12
C LEU A 10 -13.66 -6.69 1.87
N GLY A 11 -14.73 -6.23 1.22
CA GLY A 11 -15.03 -4.82 1.01
C GLY A 11 -15.02 -4.05 2.33
N GLN A 12 -15.72 -4.55 3.35
CA GLN A 12 -15.72 -3.94 4.69
C GLN A 12 -14.34 -3.98 5.37
N ALA A 13 -13.56 -5.04 5.15
CA ALA A 13 -12.22 -5.17 5.74
C ALA A 13 -11.21 -4.19 5.13
N ILE A 14 -11.37 -3.84 3.85
CA ILE A 14 -10.48 -2.91 3.15
C ILE A 14 -11.00 -1.46 3.14
N ASP A 15 -12.29 -1.27 3.45
CA ASP A 15 -12.91 0.04 3.44
C ASP A 15 -12.37 0.89 4.58
N THR A 16 -11.62 1.92 4.17
CA THR A 16 -11.04 2.95 5.04
C THR A 16 -11.74 4.29 4.79
N THR A 17 -12.99 4.28 4.33
CA THR A 17 -13.83 5.48 4.27
C THR A 17 -14.53 5.74 5.60
N TRP A 18 -14.84 7.02 5.87
CA TRP A 18 -15.62 7.50 7.02
C TRP A 18 -15.21 6.94 8.41
N GLY A 19 -14.30 7.65 9.10
CA GLY A 19 -13.93 7.36 10.49
C GLY A 19 -12.85 6.28 10.68
N ARG A 20 -12.45 5.59 9.62
CA ARG A 20 -11.24 4.74 9.59
C ARG A 20 -10.18 5.41 8.72
N SER A 21 -8.98 5.62 9.24
CA SER A 21 -7.90 6.24 8.47
C SER A 21 -7.19 5.21 7.59
N SER A 22 -6.91 5.54 6.33
CA SER A 22 -5.95 4.81 5.48
C SER A 22 -4.51 4.90 6.00
N THR A 23 -4.32 5.64 7.10
CA THR A 23 -3.07 5.88 7.82
C THR A 23 -3.35 5.77 9.32
N PRO A 24 -3.29 4.56 9.89
CA PRO A 24 -3.70 4.35 11.27
C PRO A 24 -2.83 5.14 12.26
N HIS A 25 -1.52 5.28 11.99
CA HIS A 25 -0.55 5.68 13.02
C HIS A 25 0.48 6.74 12.60
N THR A 26 0.64 7.07 11.31
CA THR A 26 1.70 8.01 10.87
C THR A 26 1.28 8.87 9.69
N ALA A 27 1.50 10.18 9.78
CA ALA A 27 1.29 11.14 8.68
C ALA A 27 2.31 11.01 7.53
N SER A 28 3.22 10.03 7.61
CA SER A 28 4.38 9.90 6.75
C SER A 28 4.09 9.15 5.44
N TYR A 29 3.14 8.22 5.43
CA TYR A 29 2.81 7.41 4.26
C TYR A 29 1.30 7.14 4.22
N SER A 30 0.77 6.63 3.11
CA SER A 30 -0.62 6.17 2.96
C SER A 30 -0.67 4.81 2.27
N VAL A 31 -1.51 3.90 2.78
CA VAL A 31 -1.83 2.63 2.13
C VAL A 31 -3.33 2.56 1.84
N LYS A 32 -3.68 2.29 0.58
CA LYS A 32 -5.05 2.09 0.15
C LYS A 32 -5.22 0.76 -0.56
N PHE A 33 -6.19 -0.02 -0.15
CA PHE A 33 -6.60 -1.23 -0.86
C PHE A 33 -7.77 -0.93 -1.80
N THR A 34 -7.76 -1.53 -2.98
CA THR A 34 -8.83 -1.41 -3.99
C THR A 34 -9.09 -2.78 -4.60
N LEU A 35 -10.35 -3.18 -4.75
CA LEU A 35 -10.70 -4.38 -5.50
C LEU A 35 -10.58 -4.06 -7.00
N LEU A 36 -9.84 -4.89 -7.73
CA LEU A 36 -9.65 -4.71 -9.18
C LEU A 36 -10.67 -5.50 -10.01
N GLY A 37 -11.56 -6.26 -9.36
CA GLY A 37 -12.41 -7.25 -10.00
C GLY A 37 -11.72 -8.61 -10.14
N GLY A 38 -12.52 -9.67 -10.23
CA GLY A 38 -12.03 -11.04 -10.01
C GLY A 38 -11.52 -11.23 -8.56
N ASP A 39 -10.83 -12.35 -8.31
CA ASP A 39 -10.21 -12.64 -7.02
C ASP A 39 -8.90 -11.85 -6.84
N ARG A 40 -8.91 -10.53 -7.11
CA ARG A 40 -7.71 -9.67 -7.07
C ARG A 40 -7.92 -8.36 -6.32
N MET A 41 -6.89 -7.97 -5.58
CA MET A 41 -6.84 -6.76 -4.78
C MET A 41 -5.54 -5.98 -5.07
N LEU A 42 -5.63 -4.66 -5.16
CA LEU A 42 -4.49 -3.75 -5.30
C LEU A 42 -4.21 -3.05 -3.98
N ALA A 43 -2.98 -3.17 -3.47
CA ALA A 43 -2.42 -2.31 -2.45
C ALA A 43 -1.66 -1.14 -3.10
N SER A 44 -2.06 0.08 -2.78
CA SER A 44 -1.40 1.32 -3.23
C SER A 44 -0.74 2.00 -2.05
N TYR A 45 0.58 2.01 -2.02
CA TYR A 45 1.40 2.73 -1.05
C TYR A 45 1.90 4.04 -1.65
N GLN A 46 1.88 5.11 -0.87
CA GLN A 46 2.46 6.40 -1.24
C GLN A 46 3.14 7.06 -0.04
N VAL A 47 4.33 7.61 -0.25
CA VAL A 47 5.09 8.41 0.74
C VAL A 47 5.68 9.65 0.08
N VAL A 48 5.73 10.75 0.83
CA VAL A 48 6.44 11.97 0.43
C VAL A 48 7.86 11.89 0.96
N THR A 49 8.83 11.95 0.06
CA THR A 49 10.26 11.90 0.41
C THR A 49 10.94 13.19 -0.02
N ASN A 50 12.05 13.51 0.64
CA ASN A 50 12.86 14.66 0.30
C ASN A 50 14.32 14.23 0.15
N PHE A 51 15.00 14.76 -0.85
CA PHE A 51 16.42 14.53 -1.08
C PHE A 51 17.06 15.77 -1.74
N VAL A 52 18.36 15.94 -1.59
CA VAL A 52 19.11 17.07 -2.14
C VAL A 52 19.95 16.61 -3.34
N SER A 53 20.56 15.44 -3.24
CA SER A 53 21.42 14.87 -4.28
C SER A 53 20.85 13.62 -4.95
N GLU A 54 21.38 13.26 -6.11
CA GLU A 54 21.02 12.01 -6.80
C GLU A 54 21.45 10.76 -6.02
N LYS A 55 22.57 10.84 -5.31
CA LYS A 55 23.02 9.74 -4.44
C LYS A 55 22.02 9.49 -3.32
N GLU A 56 21.53 10.55 -2.68
CA GLU A 56 20.47 10.46 -1.67
C GLU A 56 19.17 9.94 -2.28
N MET A 57 18.82 10.35 -3.50
CA MET A 57 17.64 9.84 -4.20
C MET A 57 17.68 8.30 -4.34
N ILE A 58 18.82 7.74 -4.74
CA ILE A 58 18.99 6.29 -4.89
C ILE A 58 18.86 5.58 -3.53
N LEU A 59 19.48 6.12 -2.49
CA LEU A 59 19.40 5.56 -1.13
C LEU A 59 17.97 5.62 -0.59
N MET A 60 17.31 6.76 -0.75
CA MET A 60 15.93 6.99 -0.34
C MET A 60 14.97 6.04 -1.07
N LYS A 61 15.13 5.88 -2.39
CA LYS A 61 14.32 4.93 -3.17
C LYS A 61 14.42 3.50 -2.60
N ARG A 62 15.64 3.02 -2.32
CA ARG A 62 15.87 1.68 -1.75
C ARG A 62 15.29 1.54 -0.34
N GLN A 63 15.37 2.60 0.46
CA GLN A 63 14.76 2.61 1.79
C GLN A 63 13.24 2.54 1.70
N CYS A 64 12.61 3.40 0.87
CA CYS A 64 11.17 3.41 0.68
C CYS A 64 10.65 2.10 0.08
N GLN A 65 11.41 1.43 -0.79
CA GLN A 65 11.05 0.11 -1.29
C GLN A 65 10.91 -0.90 -0.13
N ARG A 66 11.91 -0.98 0.75
CA ARG A 66 11.87 -1.89 1.92
C ARG A 66 10.75 -1.53 2.89
N GLU A 67 10.65 -0.26 3.27
CA GLU A 67 9.59 0.22 4.17
C GLU A 67 8.20 -0.04 3.60
N SER A 68 8.01 0.15 2.29
CA SER A 68 6.73 -0.12 1.65
C SER A 68 6.34 -1.60 1.70
N ASP A 69 7.29 -2.53 1.59
CA ASP A 69 7.02 -3.97 1.72
C ASP A 69 6.56 -4.33 3.13
N ASP A 70 7.28 -3.82 4.15
CA ASP A 70 6.96 -4.07 5.55
C ASP A 70 5.57 -3.51 5.91
N VAL A 71 5.30 -2.27 5.49
CA VAL A 71 4.03 -1.58 5.73
C VAL A 71 2.88 -2.27 5.01
N ILE A 72 3.03 -2.63 3.73
CA ILE A 72 1.99 -3.35 2.99
C ILE A 72 1.72 -4.71 3.65
N ALA A 73 2.76 -5.43 4.08
CA ALA A 73 2.60 -6.72 4.76
C ALA A 73 1.85 -6.61 6.08
N GLU A 74 2.11 -5.57 6.88
CA GLU A 74 1.37 -5.30 8.12
C GLU A 74 -0.10 -5.00 7.83
N HIS A 75 -0.37 -4.14 6.85
CA HIS A 75 -1.72 -3.80 6.45
C HIS A 75 -2.50 -5.00 5.89
N VAL A 76 -1.84 -5.88 5.13
CA VAL A 76 -2.44 -7.14 4.66
C VAL A 76 -2.79 -8.06 5.83
N LYS A 77 -1.96 -8.14 6.88
CA LYS A 77 -2.28 -8.90 8.10
C LYS A 77 -3.52 -8.35 8.78
N ALA A 78 -3.63 -7.02 8.92
CA ALA A 78 -4.80 -6.37 9.51
C ALA A 78 -6.09 -6.63 8.71
N VAL A 79 -6.01 -6.62 7.37
CA VAL A 79 -7.14 -6.95 6.49
C VAL A 79 -7.55 -8.42 6.68
N LYS A 80 -6.60 -9.35 6.74
CA LYS A 80 -6.88 -10.78 6.99
C LYS A 80 -7.56 -11.00 8.34
N GLU A 81 -7.10 -10.31 9.38
CA GLU A 81 -7.68 -10.40 10.71
C GLU A 81 -9.12 -9.85 10.73
N THR A 82 -9.34 -8.69 10.14
CA THR A 82 -10.68 -8.08 10.03
C THR A 82 -11.62 -8.98 9.22
N TYR A 83 -11.15 -9.55 8.10
CA TYR A 83 -11.93 -10.49 7.31
C TYR A 83 -12.32 -11.74 8.11
N ARG A 84 -11.38 -12.29 8.89
CA ARG A 84 -11.63 -13.44 9.76
C ARG A 84 -12.64 -13.12 10.85
N GLN A 85 -12.60 -11.91 11.42
CA GLN A 85 -13.59 -11.47 12.42
C GLN A 85 -14.99 -11.36 11.81
N LEU A 86 -15.11 -10.92 10.55
CA LEU A 86 -16.39 -10.74 9.87
C LEU A 86 -17.01 -12.06 9.36
N THR A 87 -16.19 -13.01 8.92
CA THR A 87 -16.67 -14.23 8.24
C THR A 87 -16.44 -15.51 9.01
N GLY A 88 -15.51 -15.52 9.97
CA GLY A 88 -14.97 -16.74 10.59
C GLY A 88 -13.96 -17.49 9.72
N ASP A 89 -13.80 -17.09 8.46
CA ASP A 89 -12.94 -17.75 7.48
C ASP A 89 -11.56 -17.10 7.35
N SER A 90 -10.56 -17.90 6.99
CA SER A 90 -9.23 -17.41 6.63
C SER A 90 -9.17 -16.94 5.17
N LEU A 91 -8.53 -15.79 4.94
CA LEU A 91 -8.21 -15.25 3.62
C LEU A 91 -6.74 -15.52 3.26
N THR A 92 -6.50 -16.22 2.15
CA THR A 92 -5.15 -16.35 1.59
C THR A 92 -4.96 -15.28 0.53
N VAL A 93 -3.80 -14.61 0.56
CA VAL A 93 -3.38 -13.71 -0.52
C VAL A 93 -2.01 -14.12 -1.00
N LYS A 94 -1.85 -14.12 -2.31
CA LYS A 94 -0.60 -14.36 -3.02
C LYS A 94 -0.24 -13.10 -3.80
N GLU A 95 1.01 -12.69 -3.77
CA GLU A 95 1.48 -11.58 -4.60
C GLU A 95 1.55 -12.02 -6.08
N ASP A 96 0.93 -11.24 -6.97
CA ASP A 96 0.93 -11.47 -8.42
C ASP A 96 1.96 -10.56 -9.10
N SER A 97 1.91 -9.26 -8.80
CA SER A 97 2.84 -8.27 -9.37
C SER A 97 3.06 -7.08 -8.43
N SER A 98 4.20 -6.42 -8.58
CA SER A 98 4.60 -5.26 -7.77
C SER A 98 5.39 -4.28 -8.62
N THR A 99 4.96 -3.02 -8.61
CA THR A 99 5.57 -1.94 -9.40
C THR A 99 5.77 -0.70 -8.54
N ASP A 100 6.95 -0.09 -8.61
CA ASP A 100 7.26 1.18 -7.93
C ASP A 100 7.60 2.32 -8.89
N SER A 101 7.35 3.54 -8.45
CA SER A 101 7.75 4.77 -9.14
C SER A 101 8.17 5.86 -8.17
N LEU A 102 9.09 6.71 -8.62
CA LEU A 102 9.52 7.91 -7.92
C LEU A 102 9.27 9.11 -8.83
N GLU A 103 8.45 10.05 -8.39
CA GLU A 103 8.02 11.22 -9.15
C GLU A 103 8.40 12.49 -8.37
N ILE A 104 9.25 13.34 -8.95
CA ILE A 104 9.60 14.63 -8.35
C ILE A 104 8.45 15.60 -8.56
N ILE A 105 7.90 16.13 -7.46
CA ILE A 105 6.75 17.05 -7.47
C ILE A 105 7.11 18.48 -7.06
N GLY A 106 8.27 18.66 -6.44
CA GLY A 106 8.73 19.96 -5.97
C GLY A 106 10.21 20.14 -6.26
N PHE A 107 10.53 21.16 -7.04
CA PHE A 107 11.89 21.64 -7.28
C PHE A 107 11.87 23.17 -7.32
N ASN A 108 12.85 23.79 -6.67
CA ASN A 108 13.02 25.25 -6.68
C ASN A 108 14.50 25.56 -6.97
N VAL A 109 14.77 26.49 -7.88
CA VAL A 109 16.14 26.89 -8.27
C VAL A 109 16.92 27.48 -7.08
N HIS A 110 16.22 28.05 -6.10
CA HIS A 110 16.82 28.63 -4.89
C HIS A 110 16.92 27.66 -3.70
N ASN A 111 16.36 26.45 -3.81
CA ASN A 111 16.43 25.44 -2.76
C ASN A 111 16.80 24.08 -3.37
N PRO A 112 17.98 23.53 -3.04
CA PRO A 112 18.43 22.27 -3.62
C PRO A 112 17.60 21.07 -3.14
N LYS A 113 16.74 21.24 -2.13
CA LYS A 113 15.78 20.23 -1.67
C LYS A 113 14.75 19.92 -2.77
N ARG A 114 14.67 18.67 -3.15
CA ARG A 114 13.67 18.10 -4.04
C ARG A 114 12.66 17.32 -3.21
N THR A 115 11.38 17.50 -3.49
CA THR A 115 10.30 16.71 -2.91
C THR A 115 9.76 15.77 -3.96
N ALA A 116 9.61 14.49 -3.61
CA ALA A 116 9.13 13.46 -4.51
C ALA A 116 8.06 12.57 -3.85
N TYR A 117 7.11 12.11 -4.65
CA TYR A 117 6.27 10.98 -4.30
C TYR A 117 6.98 9.68 -4.66
N PHE A 118 7.16 8.81 -3.69
CA PHE A 118 7.39 7.40 -3.96
C PHE A 118 6.05 6.69 -3.90
N ARG A 119 5.72 5.94 -4.95
CA ARG A 119 4.49 5.16 -5.05
C ARG A 119 4.84 3.71 -5.32
N LYS A 120 4.15 2.80 -4.64
CA LYS A 120 4.23 1.36 -4.92
C LYS A 120 2.83 0.79 -5.06
N LYS A 121 2.66 -0.06 -6.08
CA LYS A 121 1.43 -0.76 -6.40
C LYS A 121 1.71 -2.25 -6.38
N THR A 122 1.05 -2.96 -5.48
CA THR A 122 1.19 -4.41 -5.35
C THR A 122 -0.16 -5.06 -5.56
N VAL A 123 -0.25 -5.95 -6.56
CA VAL A 123 -1.44 -6.72 -6.87
C VAL A 123 -1.35 -8.06 -6.15
N PHE A 124 -2.39 -8.38 -5.41
CA PHE A 124 -2.58 -9.64 -4.72
C PHE A 124 -3.71 -10.43 -5.38
N GLU A 125 -3.49 -11.71 -5.57
CA GLU A 125 -4.51 -12.72 -5.90
C GLU A 125 -5.04 -13.34 -4.60
N LEU A 126 -6.36 -13.47 -4.51
CA LEU A 126 -7.08 -14.00 -3.36
C LEU A 126 -7.38 -15.49 -3.62
N VAL A 127 -7.06 -16.36 -2.67
CA VAL A 127 -7.18 -17.84 -2.80
C VAL A 127 -7.89 -18.45 -1.59
#